data_AF-A0A0V0RSK2-F1
#
_entry.id   AF-A0A0V0RSK2-F1
#
_cell.length_a   1.000
_cell.length_b   1.000
_cell.length_c   1.000
_cell.angle_alpha   90.00
_cell.angle_beta   90.00
_cell.angle_gamma   90.00
#
_symmetry.space_group_name_H-M   'P 1'
#
loop_
_entity.id
_entity.type
_entity.pdbx_description
1 polymer ?
#
loop_
_entity_poly.entity_id
_entity_poly.type
_entity_poly.pdbx_seq_one_letter_code
_entity_poly.pdbx_strand_id
1 'polypeptide(L)'
;MSKLIRLGWSQLKTYLTTVLTDYKAVAKDVVDELEEKPWKFVLGGITYACNPTYQDFLSTVTQCRLQLLQLADLMRNERSQAHVDKLSILFNQQAIHAVNCIFFTVLLEKESLDGCDLYSVQNSLDKWTKWQDRIVDIGAFDRWFLLSKSMQNYDRREKSNKNCVWFGAQSDWSFYSSLSVNYRRKK
;
A
#
# COMPACT_ATOMS: atom_id res chain seq x y z
N MET A 1 -56.60 -2.60 33.39
CA MET A 1 -55.22 -2.82 32.92
C MET A 1 -55.11 -3.63 31.63
N SER A 2 -55.93 -4.67 31.40
CA SER A 2 -55.86 -5.52 30.18
C SER A 2 -56.07 -4.80 28.84
N LYS A 3 -56.93 -3.77 28.77
CA LYS A 3 -57.20 -3.01 27.53
C LYS A 3 -55.99 -2.19 27.05
N LEU A 4 -55.27 -1.54 27.95
CA LEU A 4 -54.08 -0.74 27.61
C LEU A 4 -52.92 -1.62 27.12
N ILE A 5 -52.72 -2.78 27.77
CA ILE A 5 -51.74 -3.78 27.34
C ILE A 5 -52.07 -4.26 25.94
N ARG A 6 -53.35 -4.58 25.67
CA ARG A 6 -53.81 -5.06 24.36
C ARG A 6 -53.67 -4.00 23.25
N LEU A 7 -53.87 -2.72 23.57
CA LEU A 7 -53.63 -1.60 22.65
C LEU A 7 -52.14 -1.41 22.34
N GLY A 8 -51.27 -1.55 23.35
CA GLY A 8 -49.81 -1.47 23.17
C GLY A 8 -49.27 -2.59 22.26
N TRP A 9 -49.74 -3.82 22.48
CA TRP A 9 -49.36 -4.97 21.62
C TRP A 9 -49.85 -4.81 20.17
N SER A 10 -51.03 -4.24 19.94
CA SER A 10 -51.50 -4.00 18.57
C SER A 10 -50.65 -2.96 17.85
N GLN A 11 -50.24 -1.88 18.53
CA GLN A 11 -49.37 -0.86 17.93
C GLN A 11 -47.97 -1.39 17.64
N LEU A 12 -47.39 -2.17 18.57
CA LEU A 12 -46.11 -2.83 18.35
C LEU A 12 -46.17 -3.79 17.16
N LYS A 13 -47.24 -4.57 17.05
CA LYS A 13 -47.45 -5.49 15.92
C LYS A 13 -47.52 -4.73 14.61
N THR A 14 -48.32 -3.65 14.54
CA THR A 14 -48.41 -2.81 13.34
C THR A 14 -47.06 -2.23 12.95
N TYR A 15 -46.32 -1.66 13.92
CA TYR A 15 -44.99 -1.11 13.69
C TYR A 15 -44.02 -2.16 13.14
N LEU A 16 -43.93 -3.33 13.78
CA LEU A 16 -43.08 -4.42 13.31
C LEU A 16 -43.49 -4.92 11.92
N THR A 17 -44.79 -5.02 11.65
CA THR A 17 -45.26 -5.41 10.31
C THR A 17 -44.92 -4.37 9.25
N THR A 18 -45.01 -3.08 9.55
CA THR A 18 -44.61 -2.01 8.62
C THR A 18 -43.11 -2.08 8.34
N VAL A 19 -42.28 -2.15 9.38
CA VAL A 19 -40.82 -2.27 9.23
C VAL A 19 -40.44 -3.51 8.41
N LEU A 20 -41.05 -4.66 8.70
CA LEU A 20 -40.80 -5.89 7.94
C LEU A 20 -41.23 -5.76 6.47
N THR A 21 -42.34 -5.07 6.21
CA THR A 21 -42.84 -4.88 4.85
C THR A 21 -41.92 -3.95 4.05
N ASP A 22 -41.43 -2.88 4.69
CA ASP A 22 -40.48 -1.94 4.06
C ASP A 22 -39.15 -2.62 3.73
N TYR A 23 -38.56 -3.38 4.67
CA TYR A 23 -37.34 -4.14 4.39
C TYR A 23 -37.54 -5.22 3.33
N LYS A 24 -38.71 -5.87 3.28
CA LYS A 24 -39.04 -6.85 2.24
C LYS A 24 -39.14 -6.19 0.87
N ALA A 25 -39.73 -5.01 0.78
CA ALA A 25 -39.81 -4.24 -0.47
C ALA A 25 -38.40 -3.86 -0.95
N VAL A 26 -37.57 -3.29 -0.08
CA VAL A 26 -36.17 -2.95 -0.41
C VAL A 26 -35.37 -4.18 -0.84
N ALA A 27 -35.52 -5.32 -0.14
CA ALA A 27 -34.83 -6.55 -0.52
C ALA A 27 -35.27 -7.06 -1.90
N LYS A 28 -36.56 -6.93 -2.23
CA LYS A 28 -37.07 -7.28 -3.55
C LYS A 28 -36.50 -6.36 -4.63
N ASP A 29 -36.49 -5.05 -4.39
CA ASP A 29 -35.93 -4.07 -5.33
C ASP A 29 -34.43 -4.33 -5.60
N VAL A 30 -33.67 -4.74 -4.58
CA VAL A 30 -32.25 -5.12 -4.75
C VAL A 30 -32.09 -6.37 -5.61
N VAL A 31 -32.96 -7.37 -5.45
CA VAL A 31 -32.95 -8.59 -6.28
C VAL A 31 -33.35 -8.27 -7.72
N ASP A 32 -34.38 -7.45 -7.91
CA ASP A 32 -34.82 -7.00 -9.22
C ASP A 32 -33.69 -6.17 -9.90
N GLU A 33 -32.97 -5.31 -9.17
CA GLU A 33 -31.83 -4.55 -9.71
C GLU A 33 -30.60 -5.45 -10.03
N LEU A 34 -30.37 -6.51 -9.25
CA LEU A 34 -29.35 -7.53 -9.54
C LEU A 34 -29.64 -8.26 -10.85
N GLU A 35 -30.90 -8.60 -11.11
CA GLU A 35 -31.34 -9.27 -12.34
C GLU A 35 -31.25 -8.31 -13.54
N GLU A 36 -31.65 -7.05 -13.39
CA GLU A 36 -31.58 -6.06 -14.47
C GLU A 36 -30.13 -5.65 -14.81
N LYS A 37 -29.28 -5.45 -13.81
CA LYS A 37 -27.94 -4.84 -13.98
C LYS A 37 -26.88 -5.56 -13.13
N PRO A 38 -26.56 -6.82 -13.45
CA PRO A 38 -25.57 -7.61 -12.70
C PRO A 38 -24.17 -6.97 -12.71
N TRP A 39 -23.84 -6.21 -13.77
CA TRP A 39 -22.54 -5.56 -13.91
C TRP A 39 -22.22 -4.55 -12.80
N LYS A 40 -23.23 -3.86 -12.22
CA LYS A 40 -23.03 -2.91 -11.12
C LYS A 40 -22.52 -3.62 -9.87
N PHE A 41 -23.12 -4.77 -9.56
CA PHE A 41 -22.75 -5.58 -8.40
C PHE A 41 -21.42 -6.29 -8.61
N VAL A 42 -21.13 -6.74 -9.83
CA VAL A 42 -19.83 -7.29 -10.20
C VAL A 42 -18.73 -6.25 -10.03
N LEU A 43 -18.92 -5.02 -10.51
CA LEU A 43 -17.94 -3.94 -10.32
C LEU A 43 -17.74 -3.61 -8.84
N GLY A 44 -18.84 -3.49 -8.07
CA GLY A 44 -18.77 -3.27 -6.62
C GLY A 44 -18.03 -4.40 -5.90
N GLY A 45 -18.35 -5.64 -6.22
CA GLY A 45 -17.70 -6.83 -5.67
C GLY A 45 -16.21 -6.92 -6.01
N ILE A 46 -15.82 -6.61 -7.25
CA ILE A 46 -14.42 -6.55 -7.67
C ILE A 46 -13.68 -5.46 -6.90
N THR A 47 -14.27 -4.26 -6.76
CA THR A 47 -13.63 -3.18 -6.00
C THR A 47 -13.42 -3.52 -4.53
N TYR A 48 -14.37 -4.25 -3.93
CA TYR A 48 -14.25 -4.72 -2.56
C TYR A 48 -13.20 -5.84 -2.42
N ALA A 49 -13.19 -6.80 -3.35
CA ALA A 49 -12.24 -7.91 -3.34
C ALA A 49 -10.80 -7.47 -3.63
N CYS A 50 -10.60 -6.45 -4.46
CA CYS A 50 -9.28 -5.92 -4.80
C CYS A 50 -8.82 -4.81 -3.85
N ASN A 51 -9.35 -4.75 -2.64
CA ASN A 51 -8.95 -3.75 -1.66
C ASN A 51 -7.74 -4.26 -0.85
N PRO A 52 -6.56 -3.65 -1.02
CA PRO A 52 -5.33 -4.19 -0.42
C PRO A 52 -5.36 -4.04 1.10
N THR A 53 -5.04 -5.11 1.80
CA THR A 53 -4.99 -5.15 3.26
C THR A 53 -3.64 -4.66 3.78
N TYR A 54 -3.56 -4.28 5.05
CA TYR A 54 -2.28 -3.96 5.71
C TYR A 54 -1.22 -5.07 5.54
N GLN A 55 -1.61 -6.35 5.57
CA GLN A 55 -0.66 -7.46 5.34
C GLN A 55 -0.11 -7.46 3.90
N ASP A 56 -0.93 -7.11 2.92
CA ASP A 56 -0.51 -7.00 1.52
C ASP A 56 0.47 -5.83 1.32
N PHE A 57 0.31 -4.75 2.11
CA PHE A 57 1.32 -3.70 2.15
C PHE A 57 2.67 -4.22 2.63
N LEU A 58 2.69 -4.96 3.74
CA LEU A 58 3.92 -5.48 4.33
C LEU A 58 4.66 -6.43 3.41
N SER A 59 3.92 -7.34 2.77
CA SER A 59 4.48 -8.27 1.78
C SER A 59 5.06 -7.49 0.59
N THR A 60 4.34 -6.47 0.09
CA THR A 60 4.80 -5.63 -1.02
C THR A 60 6.06 -4.84 -0.68
N VAL A 61 6.11 -4.18 0.49
CA VAL A 61 7.30 -3.43 0.95
C VAL A 61 8.50 -4.36 1.09
N THR A 62 8.28 -5.55 1.67
CA THR A 62 9.35 -6.56 1.83
C THR A 62 9.86 -7.04 0.47
N GLN A 63 8.96 -7.30 -0.48
CA GLN A 63 9.32 -7.68 -1.84
C GLN A 63 10.11 -6.57 -2.55
N CYS A 64 9.68 -5.32 -2.45
CA CYS A 64 10.41 -4.18 -3.02
C CYS A 64 11.82 -4.06 -2.41
N ARG A 65 11.96 -4.27 -1.09
CA ARG A 65 13.26 -4.28 -0.43
C ARG A 65 14.16 -5.41 -0.94
N LEU A 66 13.62 -6.61 -1.16
CA LEU A 66 14.37 -7.72 -1.75
C LEU A 66 14.85 -7.39 -3.17
N GLN A 67 14.01 -6.76 -3.99
CA GLN A 67 14.40 -6.28 -5.31
C GLN A 67 15.55 -5.28 -5.23
N LEU A 68 15.51 -4.34 -4.28
CA LEU A 68 16.62 -3.39 -4.07
C LEU A 68 17.92 -4.05 -3.57
N LEU A 69 17.83 -5.15 -2.82
CA LEU A 69 18.99 -5.92 -2.33
C LEU A 69 19.65 -6.75 -3.42
N GLN A 70 18.93 -7.10 -4.47
CA GLN A 70 19.48 -7.83 -5.63
C GLN A 70 20.38 -6.96 -6.51
N LEU A 71 20.29 -5.63 -6.39
CA LEU A 71 21.13 -4.69 -7.15
C LEU A 71 22.40 -4.35 -6.39
N ALA A 72 23.50 -4.21 -7.13
CA ALA A 72 24.71 -3.62 -6.60
C ALA A 72 24.44 -2.17 -6.16
N ASP A 73 25.04 -1.75 -5.04
CA ASP A 73 24.84 -0.40 -4.48
C ASP A 73 25.16 0.71 -5.50
N LEU A 74 26.09 0.45 -6.43
CA LEU A 74 26.49 1.37 -7.51
C LEU A 74 25.40 1.62 -8.57
N MET A 75 24.44 0.71 -8.73
CA MET A 75 23.38 0.79 -9.74
C MET A 75 22.04 1.27 -9.17
N ARG A 76 21.80 1.08 -7.87
CA ARG A 76 20.55 1.43 -7.21
C ARG A 76 20.29 2.94 -7.18
N ASN A 77 19.02 3.31 -7.34
CA ASN A 77 18.53 4.67 -7.15
C ASN A 77 18.41 5.03 -5.65
N GLU A 78 19.13 6.07 -5.23
CA GLU A 78 19.17 6.54 -3.84
C GLU A 78 17.80 7.01 -3.34
N ARG A 79 16.95 7.58 -4.22
CA ARG A 79 15.60 8.04 -3.86
C ARG A 79 14.65 6.89 -3.55
N SER A 80 14.64 5.87 -4.40
CA SER A 80 13.82 4.67 -4.21
C SER A 80 14.26 3.91 -2.95
N GLN A 81 15.56 3.81 -2.72
CA GLN A 81 16.10 3.23 -1.50
C GLN A 81 15.67 3.99 -0.26
N ALA A 82 15.87 5.31 -0.21
CA ALA A 82 15.49 6.13 0.94
C ALA A 82 13.99 6.02 1.26
N HIS A 83 13.13 5.89 0.23
CA HIS A 83 11.70 5.69 0.41
C HIS A 83 11.38 4.34 1.07
N VAL A 84 11.92 3.23 0.55
CA VAL A 84 11.71 1.89 1.11
C VAL A 84 12.29 1.77 2.53
N ASP A 85 13.44 2.42 2.78
CA ASP A 85 14.05 2.47 4.11
C ASP A 85 13.18 3.25 5.10
N LYS A 86 12.61 4.40 4.69
CA LYS A 86 11.63 5.15 5.51
C LYS A 86 10.43 4.28 5.87
N LEU A 87 9.85 3.58 4.89
CA LEU A 87 8.72 2.68 5.13
C LEU A 87 9.08 1.53 6.08
N SER A 88 10.29 0.98 5.95
CA SER A 88 10.79 -0.07 6.86
C SER A 88 10.93 0.43 8.29
N ILE A 89 11.35 1.68 8.49
CA ILE A 89 11.43 2.31 9.82
C ILE A 89 10.03 2.47 10.42
N LEU A 90 9.08 3.02 9.66
CA LEU A 90 7.70 3.21 10.11
C LEU A 90 7.04 1.87 10.47
N PHE A 91 7.32 0.83 9.69
CA PHE A 91 6.88 -0.53 9.99
C PHE A 91 7.44 -1.06 11.31
N ASN A 92 8.76 -0.96 11.50
CA ASN A 92 9.42 -1.43 12.73
C ASN A 92 8.90 -0.70 13.98
N GLN A 93 8.47 0.55 13.83
CA GLN A 93 7.90 1.36 14.90
C GLN A 93 6.40 1.10 15.12
N GLN A 94 5.76 0.26 14.31
CA GLN A 94 4.30 0.06 14.30
C GLN A 94 3.52 1.39 14.19
N ALA A 95 4.11 2.38 13.53
CA ALA A 95 3.58 3.73 13.42
C ALA A 95 2.68 3.91 12.19
N ILE A 96 2.04 2.84 11.70
CA ILE A 96 1.21 2.86 10.50
C ILE A 96 -0.21 2.43 10.86
N HIS A 97 -1.19 3.23 10.48
CA HIS A 97 -2.62 2.94 10.64
C HIS A 97 -3.28 2.80 9.27
N ALA A 98 -3.96 1.68 9.04
CA ALA A 98 -4.70 1.44 7.80
C ALA A 98 -6.17 1.84 7.97
N VAL A 99 -6.61 2.80 7.16
CA VAL A 99 -8.01 3.21 7.05
C VAL A 99 -8.57 2.60 5.78
N ASN A 100 -9.46 1.63 5.97
CA ASN A 100 -10.05 0.87 4.88
C ASN A 100 -11.34 1.57 4.41
N CYS A 101 -11.32 2.17 3.21
CA CYS A 101 -12.51 2.75 2.58
C CYS A 101 -13.11 1.75 1.59
N ILE A 102 -14.32 2.00 1.10
CA ILE A 102 -15.05 1.07 0.20
C ILE A 102 -14.25 0.78 -1.09
N PHE A 103 -13.56 1.76 -1.65
CA PHE A 103 -12.87 1.65 -2.94
C PHE A 103 -11.34 1.69 -2.86
N PHE A 104 -10.77 2.07 -1.72
CA PHE A 104 -9.34 2.24 -1.54
C PHE A 104 -8.99 2.12 -0.06
N THR A 105 -7.75 1.79 0.24
CA THR A 105 -7.17 1.82 1.59
C THR A 105 -6.17 2.96 1.67
N VAL A 106 -6.23 3.75 2.75
CA VAL A 106 -5.23 4.79 3.03
C VAL A 106 -4.39 4.36 4.20
N LEU A 107 -3.07 4.47 4.04
CA LEU A 107 -2.12 4.29 5.14
C LEU A 107 -1.74 5.66 5.70
N LEU A 108 -1.94 5.83 7.00
CA LEU A 108 -1.65 7.04 7.74
C LEU A 108 -0.55 6.77 8.76
N GLU A 109 0.35 7.74 8.94
CA GLU A 109 1.35 7.72 10.00
C GLU A 109 0.68 8.01 11.36
N LYS A 110 0.96 7.17 12.35
CA LYS A 110 0.49 7.32 13.74
C LYS A 110 1.40 8.30 14.47
N GLU A 111 0.78 9.27 15.14
CA GLU A 111 1.47 10.38 15.82
C GLU A 111 2.05 9.96 17.19
N SER A 112 1.61 8.81 17.73
CA SER A 112 2.04 8.33 19.05
C SER A 112 2.01 6.80 19.09
N LEU A 113 3.07 6.19 19.63
CA LEU A 113 3.10 4.74 19.86
C LEU A 113 2.02 4.33 20.87
N ASP A 114 1.45 3.13 20.72
CA ASP A 114 0.56 2.58 21.75
C ASP A 114 1.30 2.53 23.09
N GLY A 115 0.76 3.24 24.10
CA GLY A 115 1.33 3.33 25.45
C GLY A 115 2.08 4.62 25.77
N CYS A 116 2.33 5.50 24.79
CA CYS A 116 2.96 6.80 25.00
C CYS A 116 2.00 7.95 24.63
N ASP A 117 0.85 8.02 25.29
CA ASP A 117 -0.12 9.10 25.10
C ASP A 117 0.29 10.33 25.94
N LEU A 118 1.13 11.17 25.36
CA LEU A 118 1.43 12.48 25.94
C LEU A 118 0.18 13.36 25.80
N TYR A 119 -0.33 13.87 26.92
CA TYR A 119 -1.54 14.71 26.98
C TYR A 119 -1.50 15.91 26.02
N SER A 120 -0.30 16.41 25.69
CA SER A 120 -0.08 17.47 24.70
C SER A 120 -0.46 17.09 23.26
N VAL A 121 -0.46 15.80 22.91
CA VAL A 121 -0.81 15.30 21.58
C VAL A 121 -2.33 15.10 21.43
N GLN A 122 -3.09 14.99 22.53
CA GLN A 122 -4.52 14.69 22.48
C GLN A 122 -5.37 15.88 21.99
N ASN A 123 -4.97 17.11 22.30
CA ASN A 123 -5.81 18.32 22.23
C ASN A 123 -5.54 19.26 21.04
N SER A 124 -5.00 18.78 19.92
CA SER A 124 -4.68 19.64 18.79
C SER A 124 -5.77 19.62 17.71
N LEU A 125 -6.50 20.74 17.58
CA LEU A 125 -7.35 21.05 16.42
C LEU A 125 -6.55 20.99 15.08
N ASP A 126 -5.23 21.10 15.17
CA ASP A 126 -4.26 20.89 14.08
C ASP A 126 -4.33 19.48 13.43
N LYS A 127 -4.85 18.46 14.13
CA LYS A 127 -4.98 17.10 13.59
C LYS A 127 -5.77 17.05 12.28
N TRP A 128 -6.81 17.87 12.18
CA TRP A 128 -7.67 17.95 11.00
C TRP A 128 -7.12 18.83 9.88
N THR A 129 -6.10 19.64 10.13
CA THR A 129 -5.45 20.46 9.10
C THR A 129 -4.25 19.75 8.49
N LYS A 130 -3.53 18.93 9.27
CA LYS A 130 -2.27 18.27 8.87
C LYS A 130 -2.43 16.79 8.49
N TRP A 131 -3.65 16.27 8.36
CA TRP A 131 -3.86 14.86 8.02
C TRP A 131 -3.30 14.48 6.63
N GLN A 132 -3.27 15.43 5.69
CA GLN A 132 -2.76 15.21 4.34
C GLN A 132 -1.26 14.89 4.34
N ASP A 133 -0.48 15.55 5.20
CA ASP A 133 0.96 15.34 5.34
C ASP A 133 1.30 13.99 5.98
N ARG A 134 0.31 13.34 6.60
CA ARG A 134 0.45 12.05 7.28
C ARG A 134 0.14 10.85 6.38
N ILE A 135 -0.23 11.09 5.12
CA ILE A 135 -0.52 10.03 4.17
C ILE A 135 0.80 9.36 3.78
N VAL A 136 0.94 8.09 4.15
CA VAL A 136 2.11 7.26 3.84
C VAL A 136 1.96 6.68 2.44
N ASP A 137 0.82 6.05 2.15
CA ASP A 137 0.50 5.49 0.84
C ASP A 137 -1.02 5.34 0.66
N ILE A 138 -1.45 5.20 -0.59
CA ILE A 138 -2.82 4.93 -1.00
C ILE A 138 -2.82 3.62 -1.78
N GLY A 139 -3.63 2.68 -1.32
CA GLY A 139 -3.85 1.38 -1.95
C GLY A 139 -5.18 1.35 -2.68
N ALA A 140 -5.19 1.00 -3.96
CA ALA A 140 -6.42 0.63 -4.67
C ALA A 140 -6.11 -0.41 -5.73
N PHE A 141 -7.10 -1.24 -6.08
CA PHE A 141 -6.96 -2.28 -7.11
C PHE A 141 -5.74 -3.20 -6.87
N ASP A 142 -5.55 -3.65 -5.63
CA ASP A 142 -4.44 -4.53 -5.22
C ASP A 142 -3.04 -3.92 -5.47
N ARG A 143 -2.94 -2.59 -5.53
CA ARG A 143 -1.68 -1.87 -5.77
C ARG A 143 -1.53 -0.68 -4.85
N TRP A 144 -0.29 -0.46 -4.42
CA TRP A 144 0.14 0.69 -3.62
C TRP A 144 0.75 1.76 -4.53
N PHE A 145 0.10 2.91 -4.64
CA PHE A 145 0.43 3.90 -5.68
C PHE A 145 1.77 4.62 -5.43
N LEU A 146 2.03 5.09 -4.20
CA LEU A 146 3.25 5.84 -3.90
C LEU A 146 4.45 4.90 -3.91
N LEU A 147 4.33 3.72 -3.30
CA LEU A 147 5.38 2.69 -3.34
C LEU A 147 5.70 2.27 -4.77
N SER A 148 4.70 1.95 -5.60
CA SER A 148 4.89 1.57 -7.00
C SER A 148 5.55 2.67 -7.81
N LYS A 149 5.13 3.93 -7.63
CA LYS A 149 5.75 5.09 -8.27
C LYS A 149 7.21 5.26 -7.86
N SER A 150 7.54 5.05 -6.57
CA SER A 150 8.92 5.14 -6.07
C SER A 150 9.83 4.05 -6.65
N MET A 151 9.26 2.88 -6.95
CA MET A 151 9.99 1.72 -7.46
C MET A 151 10.07 1.64 -8.98
N GLN A 152 9.45 2.54 -9.75
CA GLN A 152 9.41 2.45 -11.23
C GLN A 152 10.79 2.54 -11.90
N ASN A 153 11.76 3.25 -11.30
CA ASN A 153 13.11 3.44 -11.83
C ASN A 153 14.17 3.14 -10.75
N TYR A 154 14.01 2.03 -10.04
CA TYR A 154 14.88 1.67 -8.92
C TYR A 154 16.29 1.21 -9.36
N ASP A 155 16.41 0.74 -10.60
CA ASP A 155 17.61 0.22 -11.26
C ASP A 155 18.41 1.29 -12.03
N ARG A 156 17.84 2.49 -12.17
CA ARG A 156 18.47 3.61 -12.86
C ARG A 156 18.96 4.64 -11.85
N ARG A 157 20.27 4.70 -11.66
CA ARG A 157 20.90 5.81 -10.94
C ARG A 157 20.80 7.11 -11.76
N GLU A 158 20.27 8.17 -11.15
CA GLU A 158 20.07 9.49 -11.80
C GLU A 158 21.37 10.32 -11.89
N LYS A 159 22.50 9.82 -11.38
CA LYS A 159 23.79 10.52 -11.48
C LYS A 159 24.16 10.66 -12.95
N SER A 160 23.96 11.87 -13.48
CA SER A 160 24.52 12.38 -14.73
C SER A 160 26.02 12.06 -14.75
N ASN A 161 26.36 10.95 -15.39
CA ASN A 161 27.75 10.61 -15.57
C ASN A 161 28.24 11.39 -16.79
N LYS A 162 28.89 12.52 -16.55
CA LYS A 162 29.68 13.21 -17.57
C LYS A 162 30.90 12.38 -18.01
N ASN A 163 31.21 11.28 -17.31
CA ASN A 163 32.34 10.38 -17.56
C ASN A 163 31.92 8.88 -17.53
N CYS A 164 30.89 8.48 -18.29
CA CYS A 164 30.62 7.04 -18.48
C CYS A 164 31.76 6.42 -19.30
N VAL A 165 32.78 5.89 -18.62
CA VAL A 165 33.57 4.78 -19.17
C VAL A 165 32.62 3.59 -19.16
N TRP A 166 32.12 3.25 -20.35
CA TRP A 166 31.47 1.97 -20.57
C TRP A 166 32.48 0.89 -20.20
N PHE A 167 32.18 0.08 -19.18
CA PHE A 167 32.82 -1.21 -18.99
C PHE A 167 32.36 -2.15 -20.12
N GLY A 168 32.70 -1.80 -21.35
CA GLY A 168 32.94 -2.79 -22.39
C GLY A 168 34.26 -3.44 -22.03
N ALA A 169 34.29 -4.76 -22.02
CA ALA A 169 35.50 -5.54 -21.83
C ALA A 169 36.56 -5.10 -22.86
N GLN A 170 37.46 -4.19 -22.47
CA GLN A 170 38.72 -3.99 -23.17
C GLN A 170 39.57 -5.18 -22.76
N SER A 171 39.52 -6.25 -23.56
CA SER A 171 40.50 -7.32 -23.51
C SER A 171 41.86 -6.71 -23.84
N ASP A 172 42.57 -6.26 -22.82
CA ASP A 172 43.96 -5.81 -22.92
C ASP A 172 44.83 -7.03 -23.20
N TRP A 173 45.03 -7.33 -24.48
CA TRP A 173 45.97 -8.36 -24.96
C TRP A 173 47.44 -7.99 -24.68
N SER A 174 47.70 -6.86 -24.04
CA SER A 174 49.03 -6.34 -23.71
C SER A 174 49.72 -7.08 -22.56
N PHE A 175 49.01 -7.87 -21.75
CA PHE A 175 49.64 -8.58 -20.62
C PHE A 175 50.25 -9.94 -21.00
N TYR A 176 49.87 -10.55 -22.13
CA TYR A 176 50.39 -11.86 -22.54
C TYR A 176 51.72 -11.82 -23.33
N SER A 177 52.17 -10.65 -23.80
CA SER A 177 53.45 -10.54 -24.53
C SER A 177 54.67 -10.46 -23.61
N SER A 178 54.50 -10.11 -22.33
CA SER A 178 55.63 -10.04 -21.37
C SER A 178 56.00 -11.39 -20.75
N LEU A 179 55.11 -12.39 -20.80
CA LEU A 179 55.38 -13.72 -20.27
C LEU A 179 56.03 -14.68 -21.28
N SER A 180 56.06 -14.34 -22.57
CA SER A 180 56.68 -15.17 -23.62
C SER A 180 58.15 -14.82 -23.92
N VAL A 181 58.68 -13.72 -23.38
CA VAL A 181 60.09 -13.31 -23.59
C VAL A 181 61.05 -13.95 -22.58
N ASN A 182 60.58 -14.40 -21.41
CA ASN A 182 61.47 -14.90 -20.36
C ASN A 182 61.79 -16.41 -20.38
N TYR A 183 61.22 -17.17 -21.31
CA TYR A 183 61.50 -18.62 -21.43
C TYR A 183 62.48 -18.98 -22.57
N ARG A 184 63.18 -17.99 -23.15
CA ARG A 184 64.21 -18.18 -24.19
C ARG A 184 65.60 -17.67 -23.79
N ARG A 185 65.92 -17.70 -22.49
CA ARG A 185 67.29 -17.50 -21.95
C ARG A 185 67.61 -18.47 -20.81
N LYS A 186 67.36 -19.76 -21.00
CA LYS A 186 68.02 -20.84 -20.25
C LYS A 186 68.08 -22.09 -21.11
N LYS A 187 69.06 -22.12 -22.01
CA LYS A 187 69.80 -23.29 -22.47
C LYS A 187 71.01 -22.81 -23.25
#